data_AF-A0A7X6SQ93-F1
#
_entry.id   AF-A0A7X6SQ93-F1
#
_cell.length_a   1.000
_cell.length_b   1.000
_cell.length_c   1.000
_cell.angle_alpha   90.00
_cell.angle_beta   90.00
_cell.angle_gamma   90.00
#
_symmetry.space_group_name_H-M   'P 1'
#
loop_
_entity.id
_entity.type
_entity.pdbx_description
1 polymer ?
#
loop_
_entity_poly.entity_id
_entity_poly.type
_entity_poly.pdbx_seq_one_letter_code
_entity_poly.pdbx_strand_id
1 'polypeptide(L)'
;AWYGTQFNTGKPVNEHGIPLGNSATLALIGDAKQMSARFIKAAYFEKYGVSMFVGIGIPIPVLDEDLARRVSVRNNQIETNLVDYGSGNFEVLGRVDYDSLFSGKITVNGKKVRTAPLSSVRTARELADILRHEISGGRFYLAEPVALFNKTSGLNSLEIRL
;
A
#
# COMPACT_ATOMS: atom_id res chain seq x y z
N ALA A 1 -4.38 12.30 15.77
CA ALA A 1 -4.78 11.70 14.47
C ALA A 1 -5.20 10.25 14.66
N TRP A 2 -6.17 9.97 15.54
CA TRP A 2 -6.48 8.60 15.99
C TRP A 2 -7.48 7.86 15.07
N TYR A 3 -8.45 8.57 14.49
CA TYR A 3 -9.35 8.00 13.49
C TYR A 3 -8.90 8.48 12.11
N GLY A 4 -8.05 7.70 11.44
CA GLY A 4 -7.74 7.93 10.03
C GLY A 4 -9.03 7.95 9.20
N THR A 5 -9.17 8.90 8.29
CA THR A 5 -10.43 9.14 7.57
C THR A 5 -10.68 8.19 6.40
N GLN A 6 -9.75 7.29 6.10
CA GLN A 6 -9.75 6.48 4.87
C GLN A 6 -9.70 4.96 5.11
N PHE A 7 -9.99 4.49 6.33
CA PHE A 7 -10.11 3.05 6.60
C PHE A 7 -11.42 2.49 6.02
N ASN A 8 -11.39 2.08 4.75
CA ASN A 8 -12.52 1.49 4.05
C ASN A 8 -12.27 0.01 3.76
N THR A 9 -13.05 -0.90 4.36
CA THR A 9 -12.95 -2.35 4.12
C THR A 9 -14.02 -2.90 3.16
N GLY A 10 -14.94 -2.06 2.71
CA GLY A 10 -16.04 -2.43 1.82
C GLY A 10 -15.66 -2.49 0.33
N LYS A 11 -14.36 -2.39 0.01
CA LYS A 11 -13.89 -2.48 -1.37
C LYS A 11 -14.06 -3.90 -1.90
N PRO A 12 -14.38 -4.08 -3.20
CA PRO A 12 -14.39 -5.39 -3.83
C PRO A 12 -13.06 -6.11 -3.62
N VAL A 13 -13.15 -7.42 -3.41
CA VAL A 13 -11.98 -8.31 -3.30
C VAL A 13 -11.96 -9.30 -4.45
N ASN A 14 -10.78 -9.78 -4.81
CA ASN A 14 -10.64 -10.89 -5.76
C ASN A 14 -10.89 -12.25 -5.08
N GLU A 15 -10.72 -13.34 -5.84
CA GLU A 15 -10.91 -14.71 -5.38
C GLU A 15 -9.98 -15.11 -4.22
N HIS A 16 -8.88 -14.37 -4.01
CA HIS A 16 -7.94 -14.57 -2.90
C HIS A 16 -8.29 -13.71 -1.66
N GLY A 17 -9.37 -12.94 -1.70
CA GLY A 17 -9.75 -12.01 -0.63
C GLY A 17 -8.91 -10.74 -0.58
N ILE A 18 -8.16 -10.43 -1.65
CA ILE A 18 -7.30 -9.24 -1.73
C ILE A 18 -8.11 -8.09 -2.33
N PRO A 19 -8.10 -6.88 -1.72
CA PRO A 19 -8.82 -5.73 -2.26
C PRO A 19 -8.35 -5.34 -3.67
N LEU A 20 -9.30 -5.09 -4.56
CA LEU A 20 -9.06 -4.65 -5.95
C LEU A 20 -8.75 -3.15 -6.08
N GLY A 21 -8.52 -2.47 -4.96
CA GLY A 21 -8.21 -1.05 -4.90
C GLY A 21 -7.92 -0.60 -3.47
N ASN A 22 -7.64 0.69 -3.30
CA ASN A 22 -7.26 1.26 -2.00
C ASN A 22 -8.30 0.93 -0.92
N SER A 23 -7.86 0.16 0.07
CA SER A 23 -8.67 -0.43 1.14
C SER A 23 -7.85 -0.50 2.42
N ALA A 24 -8.52 -0.46 3.57
CA ALA A 24 -7.88 -0.60 4.89
C ALA A 24 -6.65 0.31 5.11
N THR A 25 -6.70 1.55 4.60
CA THR A 25 -5.57 2.50 4.67
C THR A 25 -5.12 2.75 6.11
N LEU A 26 -3.81 2.66 6.34
CA LEU A 26 -3.20 2.91 7.64
C LEU A 26 -3.13 4.41 7.96
N ALA A 27 -3.40 4.76 9.21
CA ALA A 27 -3.06 6.07 9.78
C ALA A 27 -1.77 5.92 10.59
N LEU A 28 -0.77 6.76 10.28
CA LEU A 28 0.54 6.70 10.89
C LEU A 28 0.90 8.03 11.54
N ILE A 29 1.57 7.98 12.68
CA ILE A 29 2.13 9.12 13.39
C ILE A 29 3.60 8.81 13.61
N GLY A 30 4.49 9.73 13.26
CA GLY A 30 5.93 9.60 13.46
C GLY A 30 6.56 10.92 13.84
N ASP A 31 7.60 10.88 14.68
CA ASP A 31 8.42 12.05 14.99
C ASP A 31 9.50 12.21 13.92
N ALA A 32 9.29 13.14 13.00
CA ALA A 32 10.21 13.42 11.91
C ALA A 32 11.63 13.79 12.38
N LYS A 33 11.82 14.29 13.62
CA LYS A 33 13.15 14.60 14.17
C LYS A 33 13.99 13.35 14.43
N GLN A 34 13.33 12.22 14.70
CA GLN A 34 13.96 10.93 14.97
C GLN A 34 14.04 10.04 13.73
N MET A 35 13.36 10.41 12.64
CA MET A 35 13.32 9.62 11.42
C MET A 35 14.60 9.80 10.59
N SER A 36 15.00 8.72 9.92
CA SER A 36 16.12 8.77 8.98
C SER A 36 15.69 9.34 7.63
N ALA A 37 16.37 10.39 7.18
CA ALA A 37 16.22 10.96 5.83
C ALA A 37 16.52 9.94 4.72
N ARG A 38 17.12 8.78 5.02
CA ARG A 38 17.30 7.66 4.08
C ARG A 38 15.96 7.16 3.51
N PHE A 39 14.93 7.14 4.35
CA PHE A 39 13.60 6.58 4.02
C PHE A 39 12.55 7.65 3.76
N ILE A 40 12.94 8.93 3.75
CA ILE A 40 12.07 10.06 3.43
C ILE A 40 12.56 10.72 2.15
N LYS A 41 11.68 10.84 1.15
CA LYS A 41 12.00 11.51 -0.11
C LYS A 41 10.93 12.52 -0.48
N ALA A 42 11.35 13.73 -0.83
CA ALA A 42 10.47 14.70 -1.45
C ALA A 42 9.99 14.20 -2.82
N ALA A 43 8.76 14.52 -3.16
CA ALA A 43 8.15 14.24 -4.44
C ALA A 43 7.40 15.48 -4.93
N TYR A 44 7.23 15.58 -6.24
CA TYR A 44 6.32 16.55 -6.84
C TYR A 44 5.52 15.84 -7.91
N PHE A 45 4.21 15.92 -7.80
CA PHE A 45 3.28 15.40 -8.78
C PHE A 45 2.66 16.59 -9.53
N GLU A 46 2.77 16.59 -10.85
CA GLU A 46 2.16 17.63 -11.67
C GLU A 46 0.66 17.71 -11.37
N LYS A 47 0.13 18.94 -11.20
CA LYS A 47 -1.28 19.23 -10.83
C LYS A 47 -1.74 18.75 -9.44
N TYR A 48 -0.92 18.01 -8.71
CA TYR A 48 -1.21 17.60 -7.32
C TYR A 48 -0.35 18.38 -6.31
N GLY A 49 0.92 18.65 -6.64
CA GLY A 49 1.82 19.51 -5.89
C GLY A 49 2.90 18.76 -5.13
N VAL A 50 3.45 19.44 -4.11
CA VAL A 50 4.51 18.92 -3.25
C VAL A 50 3.99 17.73 -2.44
N SER A 51 4.77 16.66 -2.41
CA SER A 51 4.42 15.39 -1.79
C SER A 51 5.66 14.75 -1.16
N MET A 52 5.47 13.62 -0.49
CA MET A 52 6.55 12.90 0.18
C MET A 52 6.35 11.39 0.08
N PHE A 53 7.42 10.67 -0.21
CA PHE A 53 7.50 9.22 -0.02
C PHE A 53 8.12 8.92 1.33
N VAL A 54 7.49 7.99 2.06
CA VAL A 54 7.96 7.53 3.36
C VAL A 54 8.05 6.02 3.33
N GLY A 55 9.24 5.49 3.61
CA GLY A 55 9.46 4.06 3.84
C GLY A 55 8.96 3.67 5.22
N ILE A 56 8.15 2.62 5.29
CA ILE A 56 7.56 2.11 6.53
C ILE A 56 7.87 0.62 6.64
N GLY A 57 8.48 0.21 7.75
CA GLY A 57 8.71 -1.18 8.09
C GLY A 57 7.67 -1.62 9.11
N ILE A 58 6.93 -2.70 8.82
CA ILE A 58 5.93 -3.27 9.72
C ILE A 58 6.32 -4.71 10.02
N PRO A 59 6.66 -5.05 11.27
CA PRO A 59 6.96 -6.42 11.63
C PRO A 59 5.66 -7.20 11.80
N ILE A 60 5.55 -8.33 11.11
CA ILE A 60 4.41 -9.25 11.25
C ILE A 60 4.92 -10.51 11.96
N PRO A 61 4.60 -10.70 13.26
CA PRO A 61 5.02 -11.90 13.98
C PRO A 61 4.20 -13.09 13.47
N VAL A 62 4.83 -14.03 12.75
CA VAL A 62 4.14 -15.24 12.29
C VAL A 62 3.98 -16.19 13.48
N LEU A 63 2.77 -16.27 14.02
CA LEU A 63 2.45 -17.04 15.24
C LEU A 63 1.84 -18.42 14.94
N ASP A 64 1.20 -18.57 13.80
CA ASP A 64 0.50 -19.78 13.38
C ASP A 64 0.47 -19.92 11.85
N GLU A 65 0.02 -21.09 11.40
CA GLU A 65 -0.07 -21.44 9.98
C GLU A 65 -1.07 -20.58 9.20
N ASP A 66 -2.14 -20.10 9.85
CA ASP A 66 -3.17 -19.28 9.20
C ASP A 66 -2.64 -17.86 8.93
N LEU A 67 -1.88 -17.28 9.87
CA LEU A 67 -1.16 -16.04 9.67
C LEU A 67 -0.05 -16.21 8.62
N ALA A 68 0.71 -17.31 8.67
CA ALA A 68 1.71 -17.62 7.65
C ALA A 68 1.10 -17.65 6.24
N ARG A 69 -0.06 -18.31 6.10
CA ARG A 69 -0.85 -18.34 4.86
C ARG A 69 -1.29 -16.95 4.42
N ARG A 70 -1.81 -16.11 5.33
CA ARG A 70 -2.24 -14.73 5.02
C ARG A 70 -1.12 -13.81 4.56
N VAL A 71 0.11 -13.99 5.05
CA VAL A 71 1.27 -13.18 4.62
C VAL A 71 2.00 -13.75 3.40
N SER A 72 1.66 -14.97 2.97
CA SER A 72 2.28 -15.66 1.83
C SER A 72 1.65 -15.29 0.48
N VAL A 73 1.12 -14.06 0.36
CA VAL A 73 0.51 -13.55 -0.88
C VAL A 73 1.59 -13.32 -1.94
N ARG A 74 1.33 -13.83 -3.15
CA ARG A 74 2.24 -13.71 -4.30
C ARG A 74 1.85 -12.53 -5.19
N ASN A 75 2.82 -11.98 -5.91
CA ASN A 75 2.59 -10.87 -6.84
C ASN A 75 1.51 -11.17 -7.89
N ASN A 76 1.44 -12.42 -8.38
CA ASN A 76 0.44 -12.84 -9.36
C ASN A 76 -0.99 -12.97 -8.78
N GLN A 77 -1.14 -12.89 -7.46
CA GLN A 77 -2.44 -12.89 -6.76
C GLN A 77 -2.93 -11.47 -6.44
N ILE A 78 -2.03 -10.47 -6.49
CA ILE A 78 -2.35 -9.09 -6.20
C ILE A 78 -2.74 -8.42 -7.51
N GLU A 79 -4.02 -8.11 -7.67
CA GLU A 79 -4.53 -7.39 -8.84
C GLU A 79 -4.70 -5.89 -8.54
N THR A 80 -4.55 -5.06 -9.57
CA THR A 80 -4.86 -3.63 -9.50
C THR A 80 -5.48 -3.13 -10.80
N ASN A 81 -6.10 -1.95 -10.74
CA ASN A 81 -6.72 -1.32 -11.90
C ASN A 81 -5.68 -0.56 -12.73
N LEU A 82 -5.74 -0.71 -14.04
CA LEU A 82 -5.07 0.17 -14.99
C LEU A 82 -5.97 1.39 -15.22
N VAL A 83 -5.50 2.57 -14.81
CA VAL A 83 -6.29 3.80 -14.87
C VAL A 83 -5.62 4.80 -15.81
N ASP A 84 -6.39 5.35 -16.76
CA ASP A 84 -5.95 6.47 -17.58
C ASP A 84 -6.18 7.80 -16.85
N TYR A 85 -5.09 8.40 -16.37
CA TYR A 85 -5.14 9.72 -15.73
C TYR A 85 -5.34 10.87 -16.73
N GLY A 86 -5.08 10.64 -18.03
CA GLY A 86 -5.24 11.62 -19.09
C GLY A 86 -6.69 11.76 -19.59
N SER A 87 -7.55 10.78 -19.31
CA SER A 87 -8.94 10.77 -19.78
C SER A 87 -9.85 11.80 -19.10
N GLY A 88 -9.41 12.38 -17.97
CA GLY A 88 -10.19 13.35 -17.18
C GLY A 88 -11.31 12.74 -16.31
N ASN A 89 -11.68 11.48 -16.55
CA ASN A 89 -12.64 10.72 -15.76
C ASN A 89 -12.03 9.50 -15.05
N PHE A 90 -10.69 9.36 -15.06
CA PHE A 90 -9.96 8.22 -14.48
C PHE A 90 -10.47 6.88 -15.03
N GLU A 91 -10.51 6.77 -16.36
CA GLU A 91 -11.05 5.58 -17.04
C GLU A 91 -10.26 4.33 -16.65
N VAL A 92 -10.97 3.27 -16.25
CA VAL A 92 -10.35 1.97 -15.96
C VAL A 92 -10.21 1.19 -17.26
N LEU A 93 -8.98 1.08 -17.75
CA LEU A 93 -8.63 0.38 -18.99
C LEU A 93 -8.60 -1.15 -18.82
N GLY A 94 -8.53 -1.64 -17.59
CA GLY A 94 -8.49 -3.07 -17.28
C GLY A 94 -7.90 -3.36 -15.90
N ARG A 95 -7.59 -4.64 -15.66
CA ARG A 95 -6.89 -5.13 -14.46
C ARG A 95 -5.59 -5.82 -14.84
N VAL A 96 -4.62 -5.75 -13.94
CA VAL A 96 -3.32 -6.40 -14.10
C VAL A 96 -2.80 -6.85 -12.75
N ASP A 97 -2.07 -7.97 -12.73
CA ASP A 97 -1.41 -8.45 -11.53
C ASP A 97 -0.03 -7.80 -11.32
N TYR A 98 0.46 -7.82 -10.08
CA TYR A 98 1.75 -7.22 -9.76
C TYR A 98 2.93 -7.95 -10.40
N ASP A 99 2.84 -9.26 -10.69
CA ASP A 99 3.94 -10.01 -11.33
C ASP A 99 4.16 -9.50 -12.77
N SER A 100 3.07 -9.32 -13.51
CA SER A 100 3.05 -8.66 -14.81
C SER A 100 3.64 -7.25 -14.75
N LEU A 101 3.30 -6.45 -13.73
CA LEU A 101 3.89 -5.11 -13.53
C LEU A 101 5.39 -5.18 -13.24
N PHE A 102 5.84 -6.13 -12.42
CA PHE A 102 7.25 -6.33 -12.08
C PHE A 102 8.09 -6.86 -13.25
N SER A 103 7.46 -7.44 -14.28
CA SER A 103 8.15 -7.82 -15.52
C SER A 103 8.73 -6.63 -16.31
N GLY A 104 8.32 -5.40 -15.98
CA GLY A 104 8.78 -4.15 -16.60
C GLY A 104 8.03 -3.76 -17.87
N LYS A 105 7.06 -4.56 -18.32
CA LYS A 105 6.25 -4.29 -19.52
C LYS A 105 4.90 -5.00 -19.48
N ILE A 106 3.86 -4.33 -19.96
CA ILE A 106 2.51 -4.89 -20.12
C ILE A 106 1.94 -4.53 -21.48
N THR A 107 0.85 -5.19 -21.89
CA THR A 107 0.12 -4.84 -23.11
C THR A 107 -1.20 -4.16 -22.74
N VAL A 108 -1.42 -2.95 -23.27
CA VAL A 108 -2.65 -2.18 -23.08
C VAL A 108 -3.18 -1.81 -24.47
N ASN A 109 -4.43 -2.19 -24.80
CA ASN A 109 -5.05 -1.93 -26.10
C ASN A 109 -4.17 -2.36 -27.30
N GLY A 110 -3.54 -3.54 -27.21
CA GLY A 110 -2.66 -4.09 -28.24
C GLY A 110 -1.27 -3.46 -28.31
N LYS A 111 -0.96 -2.46 -27.48
CA LYS A 111 0.35 -1.77 -27.44
C LYS A 111 1.15 -2.20 -26.22
N LYS A 112 2.46 -2.40 -26.39
CA LYS A 112 3.38 -2.67 -25.28
C LYS A 112 3.77 -1.37 -24.59
N VAL A 113 3.57 -1.31 -23.28
CA VAL A 113 3.86 -0.16 -22.42
C VAL A 113 4.85 -0.59 -21.33
N ARG A 114 5.83 0.26 -21.02
CA ARG A 114 6.78 0.00 -19.93
C ARG A 114 6.12 0.26 -18.58
N THR A 115 6.45 -0.54 -17.59
CA THR A 115 6.03 -0.36 -16.21
C THR A 115 7.24 -0.01 -15.35
N ALA A 116 7.02 0.84 -14.35
CA ALA A 116 8.02 1.17 -13.33
C ALA A 116 7.31 1.34 -11.98
N PRO A 117 7.88 0.80 -10.89
CA PRO A 117 7.30 0.96 -9.57
C PRO A 117 7.53 2.39 -9.05
N LEU A 118 6.56 2.91 -8.31
CA LEU A 118 6.69 4.18 -7.60
C LEU A 118 7.62 4.07 -6.38
N SER A 119 7.75 2.85 -5.83
CA SER A 119 8.57 2.55 -4.65
C SER A 119 9.81 1.72 -4.99
N SER A 120 10.87 1.91 -4.22
CA SER A 120 12.12 1.16 -4.36
C SER A 120 12.06 -0.14 -3.55
N VAL A 121 11.98 -1.29 -4.23
CA VAL A 121 12.04 -2.62 -3.60
C VAL A 121 13.36 -2.82 -2.86
N ARG A 122 14.47 -2.29 -3.38
CA ARG A 122 15.78 -2.35 -2.73
C ARG A 122 15.76 -1.63 -1.39
N THR A 123 15.21 -0.42 -1.36
CA THR A 123 15.10 0.39 -0.13
C THR A 123 14.14 -0.25 0.87
N ALA A 124 13.05 -0.86 0.40
CA ALA A 124 12.14 -1.61 1.26
C ALA A 124 12.82 -2.81 1.93
N ARG A 125 13.66 -3.57 1.20
CA ARG A 125 14.44 -4.68 1.76
C ARG A 125 15.46 -4.22 2.79
N GLU A 126 16.18 -3.13 2.51
CA GLU A 126 17.10 -2.50 3.47
C GLU A 126 16.39 -2.12 4.77
N LEU A 127 15.20 -1.50 4.67
CA LEU A 127 14.41 -1.16 5.84
C LEU A 127 13.93 -2.39 6.62
N ALA A 128 13.52 -3.45 5.91
CA ALA A 128 13.13 -4.71 6.53
C ALA A 128 14.31 -5.37 7.27
N ASP A 129 15.51 -5.32 6.69
CA ASP A 129 16.72 -5.85 7.32
C ASP A 129 17.08 -5.04 8.58
N ILE A 130 17.01 -3.71 8.55
CA ILE A 130 17.21 -2.87 9.74
C ILE A 130 16.23 -3.26 10.84
N LEU A 131 14.93 -3.33 10.51
CA LEU A 131 13.88 -3.70 11.46
C LEU A 131 14.12 -5.10 12.05
N ARG A 132 14.54 -6.07 11.23
CA ARG A 132 14.92 -7.41 11.68
C ARG A 132 16.02 -7.34 12.73
N HIS A 133 17.09 -6.58 12.49
CA HIS A 133 18.22 -6.46 13.42
C HIS A 133 17.82 -5.78 14.74
N GLU A 134 16.97 -4.75 14.69
CA GLU A 134 16.46 -4.09 15.88
C GLU A 134 15.62 -5.04 16.74
N ILE A 135 14.76 -5.85 16.11
CA ILE A 135 13.92 -6.84 16.81
C ILE A 135 14.79 -7.95 17.40
N SER A 136 15.66 -8.58 16.61
CA SER A 136 16.53 -9.66 17.09
C SER A 136 17.52 -9.20 18.17
N GLY A 137 17.85 -7.90 18.16
CA GLY A 137 18.73 -7.29 19.15
C GLY A 137 18.01 -6.78 20.40
N GLY A 138 16.68 -6.98 20.54
CA GLY A 138 15.91 -6.51 21.71
C GLY A 138 15.82 -4.99 21.82
N ARG A 139 15.97 -4.25 20.72
CA ARG A 139 15.85 -2.78 20.67
C ARG A 139 14.49 -2.31 20.15
N PHE A 140 13.75 -3.21 19.50
CA PHE A 140 12.38 -2.98 19.08
C PHE A 140 11.48 -4.09 19.62
N TYR A 141 10.40 -3.70 20.30
CA TYR A 141 9.45 -4.62 20.91
C TYR A 141 8.10 -4.53 20.18
N LEU A 142 7.46 -5.68 20.00
CA LEU A 142 6.10 -5.75 19.49
C LEU A 142 5.14 -5.35 20.59
N ALA A 143 4.19 -4.47 20.28
CA ALA A 143 3.10 -4.12 21.17
C ALA A 143 1.83 -4.86 20.73
N GLU A 144 0.98 -5.18 21.71
CA GLU A 144 -0.36 -5.66 21.41
C GLU A 144 -1.18 -4.55 20.73
N PRO A 145 -2.12 -4.91 19.83
CA PRO A 145 -3.03 -3.95 19.25
C PRO A 145 -3.81 -3.19 20.33
N VAL A 146 -3.75 -1.86 20.33
CA VAL A 146 -4.50 -1.03 21.30
C VAL A 146 -6.01 -1.13 21.04
N ALA A 147 -6.42 -1.17 19.77
CA ALA A 147 -7.79 -1.38 19.36
C ALA A 147 -7.84 -1.94 17.93
N LEU A 148 -8.86 -2.74 17.63
CA LEU A 148 -9.16 -3.16 16.25
C LEU A 148 -10.06 -2.12 15.57
N PHE A 149 -9.85 -1.90 14.28
CA PHE A 149 -10.72 -1.02 13.50
C PHE A 149 -12.03 -1.73 13.14
N ASN A 150 -13.13 -0.99 13.25
CA ASN A 150 -14.44 -1.47 12.79
C ASN A 150 -14.41 -1.66 11.28
N LYS A 151 -14.96 -2.78 10.81
CA LYS A 151 -15.21 -2.98 9.38
C LYS A 151 -16.25 -1.97 8.91
N THR A 152 -16.01 -1.38 7.75
CA THR A 152 -16.90 -0.44 7.09
C THR A 152 -17.43 -1.04 5.79
N SER A 153 -18.65 -0.67 5.40
CA SER A 153 -19.28 -1.05 4.13
C SER A 153 -18.97 -0.07 2.99
N GLY A 154 -18.38 1.09 3.29
CA GLY A 154 -18.07 2.12 2.32
C GLY A 154 -17.64 3.44 2.97
N LEU A 155 -17.39 4.45 2.13
CA LEU A 155 -17.21 5.83 2.60
C LEU A 155 -18.58 6.53 2.63
N ASN A 156 -18.77 7.42 3.59
CA ASN A 156 -19.93 8.29 3.58
C ASN A 156 -19.81 9.27 2.42
N SER A 157 -20.77 9.24 1.50
CA SER A 157 -20.87 10.23 0.42
C SER A 157 -21.37 11.55 0.97
N LEU A 158 -20.91 12.66 0.40
CA LEU A 158 -21.51 13.96 0.67
C LEU A 158 -22.88 14.02 -0.02
N GLU A 159 -23.95 14.18 0.76
CA GLU A 159 -25.26 14.54 0.22
C GLU A 159 -25.22 16.02 -0.18
N ILE A 160 -25.09 16.30 -1.48
CA ILE A 160 -25.23 17.66 -1.99
C ILE A 160 -26.72 17.99 -1.98
N ARG A 161 -27.16 18.77 -0.99
CA ARG A 161 -28.47 19.40 -0.99
C ARG A 161 -28.37 20.67 -1.85
N LEU A 162 -28.98 20.64 -3.02
CA LEU A 162 -29.20 21.82 -3.87
C LEU A 162 -30.38 22.64 -3.36
#